data_AF-A0A0Q4NU11-F1
#
_entry.id   AF-A0A0Q4NU11-F1
#
_cell.length_a   1.000
_cell.length_b   1.000
_cell.length_c   1.000
_cell.angle_alpha   90.00
_cell.angle_beta   90.00
_cell.angle_gamma   90.00
#
_symmetry.space_group_name_H-M   'P 1'
#
loop_
_entity.id
_entity.type
_entity.pdbx_description
1 polymer ?
#
loop_
_entity_poly.entity_id
_entity_poly.type
_entity_poly.pdbx_seq_one_letter_code
_entity_poly.pdbx_strand_id
1 'polypeptide(L)'
;MGQRMFFTRLGTIAAWLALVMAAGRIGISIYIITSIPNAAEARAWAARYLGQSPAQAIDQALVIAACAIALGILVEISRAVRR
;
A
#
# COMPACT_ATOMS: atom_id res chain seq x y z
N MET A 1 2.00 5.84 -31.65
CA MET A 1 3.01 5.55 -30.61
C MET A 1 2.65 6.07 -29.20
N GLY A 2 1.69 7.00 -29.01
CA GLY A 2 1.40 7.61 -27.70
C GLY A 2 0.68 6.75 -26.64
N GLN A 3 -0.21 5.82 -27.03
CA GLN A 3 -0.98 5.04 -26.04
C GLN A 3 -0.12 4.06 -25.22
N ARG A 4 0.99 3.54 -25.78
CA ARG A 4 1.80 2.51 -25.11
C ARG A 4 2.68 3.07 -23.97
N MET A 5 3.18 4.30 -24.12
CA MET A 5 3.92 4.98 -23.03
C MET A 5 3.00 5.48 -21.92
N PHE A 6 1.71 5.70 -22.23
CA PHE A 6 0.70 6.08 -21.24
C PHE A 6 0.46 4.97 -20.22
N PHE A 7 0.29 3.71 -20.66
CA PHE A 7 0.09 2.58 -19.74
C PHE A 7 1.29 2.33 -18.82
N THR A 8 2.52 2.43 -19.34
CA THR A 8 3.74 2.27 -18.52
C THR A 8 3.81 3.36 -17.44
N ARG A 9 3.58 4.63 -17.80
CA ARG A 9 3.57 5.73 -16.82
C ARG A 9 2.46 5.58 -15.80
N LEU A 10 1.25 5.24 -16.25
CA LEU A 10 0.11 5.05 -15.37
C LEU A 10 0.35 3.88 -14.40
N GLY A 11 0.94 2.78 -14.88
CA GLY A 11 1.32 1.64 -14.06
C GLY A 11 2.37 1.99 -13.01
N THR A 12 3.39 2.79 -13.35
CA THR A 12 4.38 3.28 -12.38
C THR A 12 3.73 4.13 -11.30
N ILE A 13 2.85 5.07 -11.69
CA ILE A 13 2.14 5.95 -10.75
C ILE A 13 1.23 5.11 -9.83
N ALA A 14 0.46 4.18 -10.39
CA ALA A 14 -0.43 3.31 -9.64
C ALA A 14 0.34 2.42 -8.64
N ALA A 15 1.46 1.82 -9.06
CA ALA A 15 2.32 1.04 -8.18
C ALA A 15 2.86 1.89 -7.02
N TRP A 16 3.33 3.11 -7.31
CA TRP A 16 3.83 4.02 -6.28
C TRP A 16 2.74 4.45 -5.29
N LEU A 17 1.56 4.82 -5.77
CA LEU A 17 0.44 5.22 -4.91
C LEU A 17 0.00 4.06 -4.02
N ALA A 18 -0.13 2.85 -4.58
CA ALA A 18 -0.48 1.66 -3.82
C ALA A 18 0.56 1.34 -2.74
N LEU A 19 1.85 1.46 -3.07
CA LEU A 19 2.94 1.23 -2.13
C LEU A 19 2.91 2.25 -0.96
N VAL A 20 2.73 3.54 -1.26
CA VAL A 20 2.65 4.59 -0.25
C VAL A 20 1.43 4.41 0.65
N MET A 21 0.27 4.07 0.08
CA MET A 21 -0.93 3.79 0.86
C MET A 21 -0.77 2.58 1.78
N ALA A 22 -0.15 1.49 1.28
CA ALA A 22 0.14 0.32 2.09
C ALA A 22 1.10 0.65 3.24
N ALA A 23 2.19 1.38 2.96
CA ALA A 23 3.14 1.83 3.97
C ALA A 23 2.46 2.71 5.03
N GLY A 24 1.60 3.65 4.61
CA GLY A 24 0.83 4.49 5.52
C GLY A 24 -0.09 3.68 6.44
N ARG A 25 -0.82 2.69 5.90
CA ARG A 25 -1.68 1.80 6.71
C ARG A 25 -0.87 0.99 7.72
N ILE A 26 0.29 0.45 7.32
CA ILE A 26 1.17 -0.28 8.22
C ILE A 26 1.68 0.65 9.34
N GLY A 27 2.14 1.84 8.99
CA GLY A 27 2.62 2.83 9.96
C GLY A 27 1.57 3.22 11.00
N ILE A 28 0.35 3.54 10.56
CA ILE A 28 -0.77 3.85 11.47
C ILE A 28 -1.11 2.65 12.37
N SER A 29 -1.12 1.44 11.80
CA SER A 29 -1.42 0.22 12.56
C SER A 29 -0.37 -0.04 13.65
N ILE A 30 0.92 0.10 13.31
CA ILE A 30 2.02 -0.03 14.27
C ILE A 30 1.89 1.04 15.35
N TYR A 31 1.65 2.30 14.98
CA TYR A 31 1.48 3.40 15.94
C TYR A 31 0.38 3.11 16.96
N ILE A 32 -0.78 2.64 16.50
CA ILE A 32 -1.91 2.29 17.38
C ILE A 32 -1.52 1.14 18.33
N ILE A 33 -0.82 0.12 17.84
CA ILE A 33 -0.40 -1.03 18.66
C ILE A 33 0.63 -0.61 19.72
N THR A 34 1.57 0.26 19.39
CA THR A 34 2.71 0.57 20.27
C THR A 34 2.48 1.76 21.19
N SER A 35 1.66 2.72 20.77
CA SER A 35 1.52 4.02 21.46
C SER A 35 0.25 4.14 22.30
N ILE A 36 -0.71 3.23 22.13
CA ILE A 36 -1.99 3.28 22.85
C ILE A 36 -2.11 2.08 23.80
N PRO A 37 -1.78 2.25 25.10
CA PRO A 37 -1.76 1.15 26.06
C PRO A 37 -3.16 0.66 26.45
N ASN A 38 -4.18 1.52 26.36
CA ASN A 38 -5.55 1.16 26.67
C ASN A 38 -6.22 0.47 25.47
N ALA A 39 -6.61 -0.80 25.64
CA ALA A 39 -7.22 -1.60 24.58
C ALA A 39 -8.55 -1.03 24.03
N ALA A 40 -9.36 -0.37 24.87
CA ALA A 40 -10.61 0.25 24.43
C ALA A 40 -10.33 1.48 23.56
N GLU A 41 -9.36 2.29 23.96
CA GLU A 41 -8.91 3.45 23.20
C GLU A 41 -8.28 3.01 21.87
N ALA A 42 -7.38 2.03 21.89
CA ALA A 42 -6.74 1.49 20.69
C ALA A 42 -7.76 0.98 19.65
N ARG A 43 -8.85 0.34 20.11
CA ARG A 43 -9.96 -0.07 19.23
C ARG A 43 -10.71 1.12 18.63
N ALA A 44 -10.95 2.17 19.39
CA ALA A 44 -11.61 3.38 18.88
C ALA A 44 -10.76 4.08 17.81
N TRP A 45 -9.45 4.21 18.03
CA TRP A 45 -8.52 4.72 17.03
C TRP A 45 -8.45 3.82 15.78
N ALA A 46 -8.37 2.50 15.97
CA ALA A 46 -8.37 1.55 14.86
C ALA A 46 -9.67 1.64 14.03
N ALA A 47 -10.84 1.75 14.68
CA ALA A 47 -12.10 1.93 13.98
C ALA A 47 -12.12 3.23 13.16
N ARG A 48 -11.58 4.33 13.69
CA ARG A 48 -11.58 5.64 13.03
C ARG A 48 -10.61 5.73 11.84
N TYR A 49 -9.41 5.16 11.97
CA TYR A 49 -8.35 5.34 10.98
C TYR A 49 -8.12 4.13 10.07
N LEU A 50 -8.48 2.93 10.53
CA LEU A 50 -8.26 1.68 9.79
C LEU A 50 -9.56 1.01 9.38
N GLY A 51 -10.67 1.29 10.06
CA GLY A 51 -11.97 0.64 9.85
C GLY A 51 -12.02 -0.84 10.26
N GLN A 52 -10.93 -1.36 10.81
CA GLN A 52 -10.74 -2.76 11.18
C GLN A 52 -9.64 -2.88 12.24
N SER A 53 -9.36 -4.09 12.72
CA SER A 53 -8.27 -4.31 13.68
C SER A 53 -6.89 -3.96 13.08
N PRO A 54 -5.94 -3.45 13.89
CA PRO A 54 -4.60 -3.12 13.40
C PRO A 54 -3.88 -4.31 12.75
N ALA A 55 -4.02 -5.52 13.30
CA ALA A 55 -3.42 -6.73 12.75
C ALA A 55 -3.96 -7.05 11.35
N GLN A 56 -5.29 -6.99 11.17
CA GLN A 56 -5.92 -7.22 9.88
C GLN A 56 -5.57 -6.13 8.85
N ALA A 57 -5.41 -4.89 9.31
CA ALA A 57 -4.96 -3.78 8.45
C ALA A 57 -3.53 -3.98 7.96
N ILE A 58 -2.63 -4.53 8.78
CA ILE A 58 -1.27 -4.89 8.37
C ILE A 58 -1.29 -6.02 7.34
N ASP A 59 -2.05 -7.08 7.59
CA ASP A 59 -2.16 -8.22 6.67
C ASP A 59 -2.61 -7.80 5.26
N GLN A 60 -3.69 -7.03 5.17
CA GLN A 60 -4.17 -6.50 3.89
C GLN A 60 -3.17 -5.54 3.24
N ALA A 61 -2.51 -4.69 4.03
CA ALA A 61 -1.53 -3.75 3.50
C ALA A 61 -0.29 -4.47 2.95
N LEU A 62 0.13 -5.59 3.55
CA LEU A 62 1.21 -6.42 3.04
C LEU A 62 0.86 -7.04 1.68
N VAL A 63 -0.37 -7.53 1.53
CA VAL A 63 -0.86 -8.04 0.23
C VAL A 63 -0.86 -6.93 -0.82
N ILE A 64 -1.35 -5.74 -0.48
CA ILE A 64 -1.35 -4.57 -1.38
C ILE A 64 0.09 -4.17 -1.76
N ALA A 65 1.02 -4.14 -0.79
CA ALA A 65 2.41 -3.83 -1.04
C ALA A 65 3.07 -4.85 -1.99
N ALA A 66 2.81 -6.14 -1.79
CA ALA A 66 3.31 -7.19 -2.68
C ALA A 66 2.77 -7.02 -4.12
N CYS A 67 1.47 -6.74 -4.27
CA CYS A 67 0.88 -6.45 -5.58
C CYS A 67 1.47 -5.19 -6.22
N ALA A 68 1.69 -4.12 -5.45
CA ALA A 68 2.29 -2.87 -5.93
C ALA A 68 3.72 -3.08 -6.42
N ILE A 69 4.53 -3.85 -5.68
CA ILE A 69 5.89 -4.22 -6.09
C ILE A 69 5.87 -5.05 -7.37
N ALA A 70 5.02 -6.08 -7.43
CA ALA A 70 4.88 -6.91 -8.63
C ALA A 70 4.47 -6.08 -9.85
N LEU A 71 3.51 -5.16 -9.70
CA LEU A 71 3.10 -4.24 -10.76
C LEU A 71 4.26 -3.32 -11.20
N GLY A 72 5.01 -2.76 -10.25
CA GLY A 72 6.19 -1.94 -10.55
C GLY A 72 7.24 -2.69 -11.35
N ILE A 73 7.54 -3.94 -10.96
CA ILE A 73 8.47 -4.83 -11.68
C ILE A 73 7.96 -5.10 -13.11
N LEU A 74 6.69 -5.45 -13.27
CA LEU A 74 6.09 -5.72 -14.60
C LEU A 74 6.15 -4.49 -15.52
N VAL A 75 5.91 -3.30 -14.96
CA VAL A 75 6.00 -2.03 -15.68
C VAL A 75 7.43 -1.76 -16.13
N GLU A 76 8.43 -2.04 -15.27
CA GLU A 76 9.84 -1.88 -15.63
C GLU A 76 10.30 -2.88 -16.69
N ILE A 77 9.86 -4.14 -16.60
CA ILE A 77 10.11 -5.15 -17.65
C ILE A 77 9.50 -4.68 -18.97
N SER A 78 8.25 -4.20 -18.96
CA SER A 78 7.59 -3.68 -20.17
C SER A 78 8.35 -2.51 -20.79
N ARG A 79 8.99 -1.67 -19.95
CA ARG A 79 9.83 -0.55 -20.39
C ARG A 79 11.17 -1.03 -20.98
N ALA A 80 11.79 -2.02 -20.35
CA ALA A 80 13.07 -2.57 -20.77
C ALA A 80 12.98 -3.31 -22.11
N VAL A 81 11.95 -4.16 -22.30
CA VAL A 81 11.73 -4.90 -23.56
C VAL A 81 11.40 -3.98 -24.73
N ARG A 82 10.95 -2.75 -24.47
CA ARG A 82 10.62 -1.76 -25.50
C ARG A 82 11.82 -0.93 -25.96
N ARG A 83 12.94 -0.96 -25.22
CA ARG A 83 14.21 -0.33 -25.64
C ARG A 83 14.94 -1.26 -26.61
#